data_AF-A0A383E584-F1
#
_entry.id   AF-A0A383E584-F1
#
_cell.length_a   1.000
_cell.length_b   1.000
_cell.length_c   1.000
_cell.angle_alpha   90.00
_cell.angle_beta   90.00
_cell.angle_gamma   90.00
#
_symmetry.space_group_name_H-M   'P 1'
#
loop_
_entity.id
_entity.type
_entity.pdbx_description
1 polymer ?
#
loop_
_entity_poly.entity_id
_entity_poly.type
_entity_poly.pdbx_seq_one_letter_code
_entity_poly.pdbx_strand_id
1 'polypeptide(L)'
;FLRKDFVQIIDNIILNCNVPRISIKTNGYYTDRIKKFVPILIDKHKNTEFTLSVSLDGPEEIHDKVREFKGAYKKVVETLDVMKDYRSKPNFFLRLASVLTKDNRHILQELFDQTSSWPIDFHELILVRDIPVKEQLELKSDYEKLSKKQHERSSKNWRKSFNGKLFEKIYLETIKRIDSDKVYSPCLAGGRFVEIFPDGIVRGCEVEKLWDVSKIGSVNENNLDIVDVVKS
;
A
#
# COMPACT_ATOMS: atom_id res chain seq x y z
N PHE A 1 0.18 -12.82 -3.98
CA PHE A 1 -0.59 -14.10 -4.01
C PHE A 1 -0.21 -15.06 -5.14
N LEU A 2 0.72 -14.70 -6.05
CA LEU A 2 1.25 -15.61 -7.07
C LEU A 2 2.09 -16.76 -6.49
N ARG A 3 2.86 -16.46 -5.45
CA ARG A 3 3.68 -17.41 -4.70
C ARG A 3 2.81 -18.41 -3.94
N LYS A 4 3.05 -19.71 -4.16
CA LYS A 4 2.33 -20.80 -3.47
C LYS A 4 2.76 -20.95 -2.01
N ASP A 5 4.00 -20.55 -1.73
CA ASP A 5 4.67 -20.51 -0.43
C ASP A 5 4.50 -19.15 0.28
N PHE A 6 3.56 -18.30 -0.17
CA PHE A 6 3.33 -16.97 0.42
C PHE A 6 3.11 -17.02 1.93
N VAL A 7 2.31 -17.97 2.43
CA VAL A 7 2.05 -18.11 3.87
C VAL A 7 3.34 -18.44 4.62
N GLN A 8 4.17 -19.35 4.09
CA GLN A 8 5.44 -19.75 4.72
C GLN A 8 6.44 -18.59 4.77
N ILE A 9 6.53 -17.80 3.70
CA ILE A 9 7.40 -16.62 3.67
C ILE A 9 7.02 -15.64 4.78
N ILE A 10 5.73 -15.29 4.86
CA ILE A 10 5.26 -14.32 5.85
C ILE A 10 5.39 -14.86 7.28
N ASP A 11 5.05 -16.13 7.49
CA ASP A 11 5.21 -16.81 8.78
C ASP A 11 6.66 -16.77 9.27
N ASN A 12 7.62 -17.13 8.40
CA ASN A 12 9.04 -17.08 8.72
C ASN A 12 9.53 -15.66 9.03
N ILE A 13 9.06 -14.64 8.30
CA ILE A 13 9.40 -13.23 8.61
C ILE A 13 8.92 -12.86 10.01
N ILE A 14 7.69 -13.26 10.38
CA ILE A 14 7.15 -12.95 11.72
C ILE A 14 7.94 -13.69 12.81
N LEU A 15 8.22 -14.97 12.62
CA LEU A 15 8.92 -15.78 13.62
C LEU A 15 10.37 -15.33 13.85
N ASN A 16 11.07 -14.90 12.81
CA ASN A 16 12.49 -14.53 12.92
C ASN A 16 12.70 -13.05 13.23
N CYS A 17 11.79 -12.16 12.80
CA CYS A 17 11.98 -10.71 12.93
C CYS A 17 11.01 -10.03 13.88
N ASN A 18 10.03 -10.77 14.44
CA ASN A 18 9.00 -10.26 15.35
C ASN A 18 8.30 -9.00 14.80
N VAL A 19 7.96 -9.01 13.50
CA VAL A 19 7.40 -7.83 12.85
C VAL A 19 6.02 -7.49 13.45
N PRO A 20 5.80 -6.24 13.89
CA PRO A 20 4.53 -5.86 14.52
C PRO A 20 3.41 -5.67 13.50
N ARG A 21 3.75 -5.43 12.23
CA ARG A 21 2.78 -5.10 11.17
C ARG A 21 3.21 -5.65 9.82
N ILE A 22 2.24 -6.11 9.03
CA ILE A 22 2.42 -6.56 7.65
C ILE A 22 1.36 -5.92 6.76
N SER A 23 1.80 -5.23 5.72
CA SER A 23 0.94 -4.65 4.70
C SER A 23 1.10 -5.41 3.39
N ILE A 24 0.00 -5.94 2.87
CA ILE A 24 -0.05 -6.74 1.64
C ILE A 24 -0.77 -5.91 0.57
N LYS A 25 -0.05 -5.56 -0.49
CA LYS A 25 -0.59 -4.88 -1.68
C LYS A 25 -1.03 -5.92 -2.72
N THR A 26 -2.22 -5.75 -3.31
CA THR A 26 -2.74 -6.68 -4.33
C THR A 26 -3.66 -5.99 -5.33
N ASN A 27 -3.70 -6.51 -6.57
CA ASN A 27 -4.72 -6.17 -7.56
C ASN A 27 -6.06 -6.89 -7.33
N GLY A 28 -6.16 -7.81 -6.37
CA GLY A 28 -7.40 -8.53 -6.06
C GLY A 28 -7.74 -9.70 -6.99
N TYR A 29 -6.89 -10.07 -7.95
CA TYR A 29 -7.28 -11.07 -8.97
C TYR A 29 -7.32 -12.51 -8.43
N TYR A 30 -6.48 -12.82 -7.45
CA TYR A 30 -6.32 -14.17 -6.92
C TYR A 30 -7.22 -14.42 -5.71
N THR A 31 -8.52 -14.14 -5.85
CA THR A 31 -9.50 -14.12 -4.75
C THR A 31 -9.50 -15.42 -3.93
N ASP A 32 -9.47 -16.59 -4.58
CA ASP A 32 -9.41 -17.89 -3.88
C ASP A 32 -8.16 -18.04 -2.99
N ARG A 33 -7.00 -17.57 -3.48
CA ARG A 33 -5.76 -17.62 -2.70
C ARG A 33 -5.76 -16.58 -1.60
N ILE A 34 -6.35 -15.40 -1.82
CA ILE A 34 -6.50 -14.38 -0.78
C ILE A 34 -7.35 -14.93 0.36
N LYS A 35 -8.54 -15.46 0.03
CA LYS A 35 -9.49 -16.09 0.95
C LYS A 35 -8.87 -17.27 1.72
N LYS A 36 -7.94 -17.99 1.11
CA LYS A 36 -7.22 -19.09 1.77
C LYS A 36 -6.05 -18.61 2.63
N PHE A 37 -5.19 -17.74 2.12
CA PHE A 37 -3.89 -17.46 2.74
C PHE A 37 -3.94 -16.40 3.82
N VAL A 38 -4.70 -15.33 3.62
CA VAL A 38 -4.75 -14.20 4.57
C VAL A 38 -5.32 -14.64 5.93
N PRO A 39 -6.41 -15.43 6.01
CA PRO A 39 -6.94 -15.89 7.29
C PRO A 39 -5.97 -16.75 8.09
N ILE A 40 -5.20 -17.63 7.43
CA ILE A 40 -4.18 -18.46 8.10
C ILE A 40 -3.20 -17.57 8.87
N LEU A 41 -2.73 -16.48 8.26
CA LEU A 41 -1.78 -15.56 8.88
C LEU A 41 -2.41 -14.74 10.02
N ILE A 42 -3.62 -14.20 9.80
CA ILE A 42 -4.37 -13.45 10.82
C ILE A 42 -4.63 -14.31 12.05
N ASP A 43 -5.01 -15.58 11.85
CA ASP A 43 -5.33 -16.49 12.94
C ASP A 43 -4.10 -17.04 13.65
N LYS A 44 -3.00 -17.27 12.94
CA LYS A 44 -1.74 -17.72 13.54
C LYS A 44 -1.03 -16.62 14.34
N HIS A 45 -1.01 -15.38 13.83
CA HIS A 45 -0.23 -14.28 14.41
C HIS A 45 -1.10 -13.18 15.01
N LYS A 46 -1.73 -13.47 16.15
CA LYS A 46 -2.67 -12.56 16.84
C LYS A 46 -2.06 -11.22 17.27
N ASN A 47 -0.74 -11.17 17.46
CA ASN A 47 -0.01 -9.98 17.89
C ASN A 47 0.56 -9.17 16.71
N THR A 48 0.38 -9.63 15.47
CA THR A 48 0.80 -8.93 14.26
C THR A 48 -0.42 -8.30 13.59
N GLU A 49 -0.37 -7.00 13.31
CA GLU A 49 -1.40 -6.30 12.55
C GLU A 49 -1.24 -6.57 11.06
N PHE A 50 -2.28 -7.07 10.41
CA PHE A 50 -2.32 -7.30 8.98
C PHE A 50 -3.16 -6.24 8.28
N THR A 51 -2.67 -5.76 7.14
CA THR A 51 -3.41 -4.86 6.28
C THR A 51 -3.45 -5.45 4.87
N LEU A 52 -4.65 -5.71 4.35
CA LEU A 52 -4.83 -6.04 2.93
C LEU A 52 -5.28 -4.79 2.19
N SER A 53 -4.49 -4.35 1.22
CA SER A 53 -4.77 -3.15 0.43
C SER A 53 -4.96 -3.56 -1.02
N VAL A 54 -6.20 -3.47 -1.49
CA VAL A 54 -6.60 -3.83 -2.85
C VAL A 54 -6.57 -2.58 -3.72
N SER A 55 -5.90 -2.65 -4.87
CA SER A 55 -5.83 -1.52 -5.78
C SER A 55 -7.14 -1.33 -6.56
N LEU A 56 -7.61 -0.09 -6.66
CA LEU A 56 -8.79 0.31 -7.44
C LEU A 56 -8.50 1.69 -8.03
N ASP A 57 -8.78 1.92 -9.31
CA ASP A 57 -8.32 3.15 -10.00
C ASP A 57 -9.47 3.95 -10.62
N GLY A 58 -10.71 3.52 -10.42
CA GLY A 58 -11.90 4.15 -10.97
C GLY A 58 -13.13 3.22 -10.92
N PRO A 59 -14.27 3.70 -11.44
CA PRO A 59 -15.43 2.86 -11.78
C PRO A 59 -15.03 1.73 -12.74
N GLU A 60 -15.91 0.73 -12.89
CA GLU A 60 -15.63 -0.52 -13.62
C GLU A 60 -14.96 -0.29 -14.99
N GLU A 61 -15.54 0.55 -15.85
CA GLU A 61 -14.99 0.84 -17.17
C GLU A 61 -13.57 1.40 -17.11
N ILE A 62 -13.33 2.36 -16.21
CA ILE A 62 -12.03 3.02 -16.06
C ILE A 62 -11.01 2.06 -15.48
N HIS A 63 -11.37 1.33 -14.43
CA HIS A 63 -10.44 0.41 -13.78
C HIS A 63 -10.08 -0.76 -14.70
N ASP A 64 -11.05 -1.38 -15.37
CA ASP A 64 -10.79 -2.46 -16.33
C ASP A 64 -9.90 -1.99 -17.50
N LYS A 65 -10.11 -0.76 -17.98
CA LYS A 65 -9.28 -0.13 -19.02
C LYS A 65 -7.85 0.12 -18.54
N VAL A 66 -7.68 0.79 -17.39
CA VAL A 66 -6.36 1.11 -16.81
C VAL A 66 -5.57 -0.17 -16.50
N ARG A 67 -6.27 -1.24 -16.11
CA ARG A 67 -5.67 -2.54 -15.78
C ARG A 67 -5.49 -3.47 -16.98
N GLU A 68 -5.95 -3.07 -18.15
CA GLU A 68 -5.96 -3.88 -19.38
C GLU A 68 -6.54 -5.29 -19.14
N PHE A 69 -7.55 -5.39 -18.28
CA PHE A 69 -8.13 -6.66 -17.86
C PHE A 69 -9.63 -6.52 -17.62
N LYS A 70 -10.42 -7.07 -18.55
CA LYS A 70 -11.89 -7.09 -18.44
C LYS A 70 -12.31 -7.94 -17.23
N GLY A 71 -13.06 -7.35 -16.32
CA GLY A 71 -13.47 -7.92 -15.05
C GLY A 71 -12.51 -7.66 -13.88
N ALA A 72 -11.48 -6.82 -14.03
CA ALA A 72 -10.59 -6.41 -12.94
C ALA A 72 -11.38 -5.84 -11.77
N TYR A 73 -12.31 -4.94 -12.05
CA TYR A 73 -13.15 -4.29 -11.04
C TYR A 73 -13.99 -5.31 -10.27
N LYS A 74 -14.59 -6.27 -10.98
CA LYS A 74 -15.37 -7.34 -10.35
C LYS A 74 -14.52 -8.18 -9.41
N LYS A 75 -13.26 -8.45 -9.76
CA LYS A 75 -12.32 -9.16 -8.88
C LYS A 75 -11.95 -8.37 -7.63
N VAL A 76 -11.85 -7.05 -7.74
CA VAL A 76 -11.70 -6.18 -6.56
C VAL A 76 -12.91 -6.33 -5.65
N VAL A 77 -14.13 -6.17 -6.18
CA VAL A 77 -15.37 -6.29 -5.40
C VAL A 77 -15.51 -7.67 -4.76
N GLU A 78 -15.25 -8.74 -5.51
CA GLU A 78 -15.26 -10.13 -5.00
C GLU A 78 -14.25 -10.30 -3.85
N THR A 79 -13.04 -9.75 -4.00
CA THR A 79 -12.01 -9.79 -2.96
C THR A 79 -12.42 -9.03 -1.70
N LEU A 80 -13.05 -7.87 -1.85
CA LEU A 80 -13.58 -7.13 -0.70
C LEU A 80 -14.69 -7.91 -0.01
N ASP A 81 -15.58 -8.52 -0.78
CA ASP A 81 -16.70 -9.29 -0.25
C ASP A 81 -16.24 -10.48 0.60
N VAL A 82 -15.26 -11.26 0.12
CA VAL A 82 -14.74 -12.41 0.87
C VAL A 82 -13.88 -12.02 2.09
N MET A 83 -13.33 -10.80 2.10
CA MET A 83 -12.46 -10.33 3.17
C MET A 83 -13.17 -9.44 4.21
N LYS A 84 -14.40 -8.98 3.93
CA LYS A 84 -15.11 -8.03 4.79
C LYS A 84 -15.32 -8.54 6.22
N ASP A 85 -15.61 -9.83 6.37
CA ASP A 85 -15.93 -10.42 7.68
C ASP A 85 -14.71 -10.46 8.62
N TYR A 86 -13.51 -10.50 8.04
CA TYR A 86 -12.25 -10.47 8.80
C TYR A 86 -11.97 -9.11 9.44
N ARG A 87 -12.68 -8.04 9.05
CA ARG A 87 -12.58 -6.73 9.70
C ARG A 87 -13.07 -6.74 11.15
N SER A 88 -13.80 -7.78 11.54
CA SER A 88 -14.15 -8.03 12.95
C SER A 88 -12.93 -8.47 13.78
N LYS A 89 -11.86 -8.97 13.14
CA LYS A 89 -10.62 -9.37 13.83
C LYS A 89 -9.85 -8.11 14.23
N PRO A 90 -9.38 -8.02 15.49
CA PRO A 90 -8.75 -6.80 16.00
C PRO A 90 -7.39 -6.49 15.34
N ASN A 91 -6.77 -7.49 14.72
CA ASN A 91 -5.46 -7.38 14.08
C ASN A 91 -5.55 -7.36 12.54
N PHE A 92 -6.69 -7.00 11.94
CA PHE A 92 -6.83 -6.91 10.49
C PHE A 92 -7.52 -5.63 10.03
N PHE A 93 -6.99 -5.03 8.96
CA PHE A 93 -7.59 -3.91 8.25
C PHE A 93 -7.72 -4.20 6.75
N LEU A 94 -8.88 -3.87 6.18
CA LEU A 94 -9.14 -3.97 4.74
C LEU A 94 -9.16 -2.59 4.11
N ARG A 95 -8.38 -2.39 3.04
CA ARG A 95 -8.20 -1.08 2.41
C ARG A 95 -8.37 -1.14 0.91
N LEU A 96 -8.75 0.01 0.37
CA LEU A 96 -8.55 0.35 -1.04
C LEU A 96 -7.35 1.28 -1.19
N ALA A 97 -6.73 1.27 -2.37
CA ALA A 97 -5.72 2.24 -2.76
C ALA A 97 -5.95 2.69 -4.20
N SER A 98 -6.09 4.00 -4.41
CA SER A 98 -6.20 4.66 -5.71
C SER A 98 -5.04 5.62 -5.92
N VAL A 99 -4.47 5.67 -7.12
CA VAL A 99 -3.46 6.67 -7.48
C VAL A 99 -4.13 7.89 -8.09
N LEU A 100 -3.86 9.08 -7.57
CA LEU A 100 -4.28 10.36 -8.14
C LEU A 100 -3.34 10.78 -9.26
N THR A 101 -3.89 10.95 -10.44
CA THR A 101 -3.23 11.49 -11.64
C THR A 101 -4.04 12.65 -12.21
N LYS A 102 -3.44 13.39 -13.17
CA LYS A 102 -4.14 14.46 -13.90
C LYS A 102 -5.37 13.95 -14.64
N ASP A 103 -5.28 12.74 -15.18
CA ASP A 103 -6.33 12.16 -16.01
C ASP A 103 -7.50 11.62 -15.20
N ASN A 104 -7.31 11.20 -13.94
CA ASN A 104 -8.36 10.58 -13.14
C ASN A 104 -8.89 11.43 -11.98
N ARG A 105 -8.31 12.60 -11.69
CA ARG A 105 -8.71 13.49 -10.59
C ARG A 105 -10.22 13.77 -10.51
N HIS A 106 -10.89 13.88 -11.65
CA HIS A 106 -12.32 14.17 -11.74
C HIS A 106 -13.19 12.94 -11.40
N ILE A 107 -12.72 11.74 -11.74
CA ILE A 107 -13.38 10.46 -11.49
C ILE A 107 -13.19 10.00 -10.03
N LEU A 108 -12.02 10.28 -9.44
CA LEU A 108 -11.73 9.84 -8.08
C LEU A 108 -12.68 10.44 -7.05
N GLN A 109 -13.20 11.66 -7.26
CA GLN A 109 -14.19 12.22 -6.36
C GLN A 109 -15.44 11.32 -6.24
N GLU A 110 -15.97 10.88 -7.38
CA GLU A 110 -17.13 9.98 -7.47
C GLU A 110 -16.79 8.60 -6.91
N LEU A 111 -15.60 8.07 -7.21
CA LEU A 111 -15.14 6.80 -6.65
C LEU A 111 -15.11 6.82 -5.12
N PHE A 112 -14.63 7.92 -4.51
CA PHE A 112 -14.65 8.08 -3.07
C PHE A 112 -16.08 8.11 -2.50
N ASP A 113 -17.05 8.68 -3.22
CA ASP A 113 -18.46 8.66 -2.85
C ASP A 113 -19.06 7.26 -2.94
N GLN A 114 -18.81 6.56 -4.03
CA GLN A 114 -19.24 5.17 -4.21
C GLN A 114 -18.69 4.26 -3.10
N THR A 115 -17.37 4.32 -2.87
CA THR A 115 -16.66 3.45 -1.91
C THR A 115 -16.91 3.82 -0.45
N SER A 116 -17.60 4.93 -0.17
CA SER A 116 -17.94 5.33 1.20
C SER A 116 -18.87 4.35 1.92
N SER A 117 -19.68 3.63 1.16
CA SER A 117 -20.62 2.61 1.67
C SER A 117 -20.00 1.22 1.73
N TRP A 118 -18.78 1.04 1.22
CA TRP A 118 -18.17 -0.27 1.08
C TRP A 118 -17.61 -0.76 2.41
N PRO A 119 -17.49 -2.08 2.61
CA PRO A 119 -17.04 -2.64 3.87
C PRO A 119 -15.51 -2.59 3.98
N ILE A 120 -14.93 -1.39 3.97
CA ILE A 120 -13.50 -1.13 4.09
C ILE A 120 -13.19 -0.24 5.30
N ASP A 121 -11.94 -0.27 5.75
CA ASP A 121 -11.47 0.55 6.86
C ASP A 121 -10.89 1.88 6.40
N PHE A 122 -10.28 1.90 5.21
CA PHE A 122 -9.65 3.08 4.64
C PHE A 122 -9.54 2.97 3.12
N HIS A 123 -9.87 4.06 2.42
CA HIS A 123 -9.55 4.23 1.00
C HIS A 123 -8.37 5.19 0.89
N GLU A 124 -7.19 4.64 0.67
CA GLU A 124 -5.95 5.41 0.50
C GLU A 124 -5.93 6.11 -0.86
N LEU A 125 -5.75 7.44 -0.86
CA LEU A 125 -5.33 8.20 -2.02
C LEU A 125 -3.81 8.30 -2.04
N ILE A 126 -3.21 7.91 -3.16
CA ILE A 126 -1.77 7.97 -3.39
C ILE A 126 -1.52 9.06 -4.42
N LEU A 127 -0.75 10.09 -4.09
CA LEU A 127 -0.29 11.03 -5.10
C LEU A 127 0.67 10.33 -6.06
N VAL A 128 0.46 10.47 -7.37
CA VAL A 128 1.40 9.95 -8.37
C VAL A 128 2.80 10.53 -8.14
N ARG A 129 3.81 9.68 -8.29
CA ARG A 129 5.22 10.01 -8.05
C ARG A 129 5.97 10.00 -9.39
N ASP A 130 7.20 10.53 -9.38
CA ASP A 130 8.10 10.54 -10.55
C ASP A 130 7.54 11.29 -11.78
N ILE A 131 6.73 12.32 -11.52
CA ILE A 131 6.24 13.29 -12.49
C ILE A 131 6.86 14.67 -12.21
N PRO A 132 6.91 15.58 -13.21
CA PRO A 132 7.44 16.94 -13.02
C PRO A 132 6.80 17.67 -11.82
N VAL A 133 7.59 18.48 -11.11
CA VAL A 133 7.12 19.24 -9.93
C VAL A 133 5.89 20.10 -10.26
N LYS A 134 5.88 20.73 -11.44
CA LYS A 134 4.74 21.51 -11.93
C LYS A 134 3.45 20.69 -11.98
N GLU A 135 3.53 19.43 -12.41
CA GLU A 135 2.37 18.55 -12.51
C GLU A 135 1.91 18.09 -11.12
N GLN A 136 2.83 17.86 -10.16
CA GLN A 136 2.45 17.61 -8.77
C GLN A 136 1.75 18.81 -8.13
N LEU A 137 2.23 20.02 -8.41
CA LEU A 137 1.60 21.28 -7.96
C LEU A 137 0.17 21.41 -8.50
N GLU A 138 -0.07 21.06 -9.77
CA GLU A 138 -1.41 21.06 -10.37
C GLU A 138 -2.39 20.12 -9.66
N LEU A 139 -1.90 19.01 -9.08
CA LEU A 139 -2.71 18.02 -8.37
C LEU A 139 -2.93 18.32 -6.88
N LYS A 140 -2.22 19.32 -6.32
CA LYS A 140 -2.21 19.60 -4.88
C LYS A 140 -3.62 19.81 -4.32
N SER A 141 -4.42 20.65 -4.97
CA SER A 141 -5.76 21.00 -4.50
C SER A 141 -6.69 19.78 -4.46
N ASP A 142 -6.63 18.94 -5.50
CA ASP A 142 -7.40 17.70 -5.55
C ASP A 142 -6.93 16.72 -4.47
N TYR A 143 -5.60 16.57 -4.31
CA TYR A 143 -5.02 15.71 -3.28
C TYR A 143 -5.44 16.17 -1.86
N GLU A 144 -5.39 17.46 -1.57
CA GLU A 144 -5.78 18.02 -0.28
C GLU A 144 -7.27 17.76 0.01
N LYS A 145 -8.14 18.08 -0.95
CA LYS A 145 -9.58 17.87 -0.84
C LYS A 145 -9.94 16.40 -0.63
N LEU A 146 -9.39 15.52 -1.47
CA LEU A 146 -9.71 14.09 -1.42
C LEU A 146 -9.07 13.40 -0.22
N SER A 147 -7.88 13.82 0.23
CA SER A 147 -7.26 13.28 1.45
C SER A 147 -8.04 13.65 2.71
N LYS A 148 -8.60 14.87 2.82
CA LYS A 148 -9.51 15.23 3.93
C LYS A 148 -10.71 14.28 3.96
N LYS A 149 -11.36 14.08 2.81
CA LYS A 149 -12.49 13.15 2.62
C LYS A 149 -12.13 11.70 2.98
N GLN A 150 -10.93 11.24 2.60
CA GLN A 150 -10.36 9.93 2.96
C GLN A 150 -10.27 9.73 4.48
N HIS A 151 -9.76 10.73 5.20
CA HIS A 151 -9.59 10.63 6.66
C HIS A 151 -10.92 10.72 7.40
N GLU A 152 -11.83 11.61 6.99
CA GLU A 152 -13.18 11.75 7.58
C GLU A 152 -14.00 10.44 7.50
N ARG A 153 -13.88 9.73 6.38
CA ARG A 153 -14.64 8.50 6.09
C ARG A 153 -14.02 7.23 6.66
N SER A 154 -12.79 7.31 7.14
CA SER A 154 -12.09 6.14 7.67
C SER A 154 -12.81 5.55 8.89
N SER A 155 -12.73 4.22 9.02
CA SER A 155 -13.41 3.50 10.10
C SER A 155 -12.90 3.96 11.46
N LYS A 156 -13.74 3.85 12.49
CA LYS A 156 -13.36 4.23 13.87
C LYS A 156 -12.14 3.45 14.35
N ASN A 157 -12.02 2.18 13.96
CA ASN A 157 -10.90 1.32 14.32
C ASN A 157 -9.61 1.78 13.63
N TRP A 158 -9.69 2.12 12.33
CA TRP A 158 -8.55 2.68 11.60
C TRP A 158 -8.03 3.97 12.23
N ARG A 159 -8.91 4.93 12.53
CA ARG A 159 -8.50 6.22 13.13
C ARG A 159 -7.77 6.08 14.47
N LYS A 160 -8.14 5.07 15.26
CA LYS A 160 -7.50 4.78 16.55
C LYS A 160 -6.19 4.01 16.40
N SER A 161 -5.98 3.31 15.28
CA SER A 161 -4.80 2.50 15.04
C SER A 161 -3.55 3.37 14.84
N PHE A 162 -2.38 2.75 14.98
CA PHE A 162 -1.12 3.41 14.68
C PHE A 162 -1.05 3.86 13.22
N ASN A 163 -1.50 2.99 12.30
CA ASN A 163 -1.50 3.28 10.88
C ASN A 163 -2.45 4.45 10.55
N GLY A 164 -3.64 4.56 11.17
CA GLY A 164 -4.50 5.72 10.97
C GLY A 164 -3.82 7.05 11.29
N LYS A 165 -3.15 7.12 12.45
CA LYS A 165 -2.38 8.31 12.86
C LYS A 165 -1.16 8.58 11.98
N LEU A 166 -0.47 7.51 11.53
CA LEU A 166 0.67 7.63 10.63
C LEU A 166 0.24 8.18 9.27
N PHE A 167 -0.84 7.66 8.69
CA PHE A 167 -1.34 8.10 7.39
C PHE A 167 -1.82 9.55 7.40
N GLU A 168 -2.40 10.02 8.51
CA GLU A 168 -2.74 11.44 8.70
C GLU A 168 -1.48 12.32 8.65
N LYS A 169 -0.39 11.91 9.31
CA LYS A 169 0.90 12.61 9.21
C LYS A 169 1.49 12.56 7.81
N ILE A 170 1.42 11.41 7.13
CA ILE A 170 1.91 11.26 5.75
C ILE A 170 1.18 12.23 4.82
N TYR A 171 -0.14 12.34 4.95
CA TYR A 171 -0.94 13.32 4.20
C TYR A 171 -0.42 14.75 4.40
N LEU A 172 -0.28 15.19 5.66
CA LEU A 172 0.21 16.54 5.97
C LEU A 172 1.64 16.78 5.45
N GLU A 173 2.53 15.81 5.61
CA GLU A 173 3.91 15.88 5.09
C GLU A 173 3.95 15.90 3.56
N THR A 174 3.02 15.21 2.89
CA THR A 174 2.91 15.24 1.42
C THR A 174 2.51 16.63 0.94
N ILE A 175 1.52 17.27 1.57
CA ILE A 175 1.13 18.65 1.24
C ILE A 175 2.32 19.61 1.42
N LYS A 176 3.03 19.52 2.57
CA LYS A 176 4.22 20.35 2.81
C LYS A 176 5.28 20.16 1.73
N ARG A 177 5.55 18.93 1.30
CA ARG A 177 6.54 18.63 0.26
C ARG A 177 6.18 19.23 -1.10
N ILE A 178 4.90 19.26 -1.44
CA ILE A 178 4.44 19.89 -2.68
C ILE A 178 4.58 21.42 -2.60
N ASP A 179 4.37 22.00 -1.41
CA ASP A 179 4.35 23.46 -1.19
C ASP A 179 5.71 24.13 -1.13
N SER A 180 6.80 23.38 -1.05
CA SER A 180 8.11 24.02 -0.98
C SER A 180 9.17 23.23 -1.72
N ASP A 181 10.09 23.99 -2.32
CA ASP A 181 11.32 23.46 -2.91
C ASP A 181 12.28 22.88 -1.87
N LYS A 182 11.96 22.98 -0.57
CA LYS A 182 12.72 22.40 0.54
C LYS A 182 12.24 20.98 0.87
N VAL A 183 13.20 20.09 1.03
CA VAL A 183 13.00 18.75 1.58
C VAL A 183 12.73 18.86 3.09
N TYR A 184 11.46 18.86 3.50
CA TYR A 184 11.08 18.93 4.93
C TYR A 184 11.45 17.69 5.73
N SER A 185 11.44 16.52 5.08
CA SER A 185 11.76 15.23 5.69
C SER A 185 12.77 14.52 4.78
N PRO A 186 14.01 14.27 5.24
CA PRO A 186 15.05 13.66 4.41
C PRO A 186 14.62 12.27 3.94
N CYS A 187 15.10 11.87 2.76
CA CYS A 187 14.93 10.52 2.28
C CYS A 187 15.70 9.57 3.20
N LEU A 188 15.04 8.50 3.68
CA LEU A 188 15.66 7.49 4.56
C LEU A 188 15.86 6.14 3.85
N ALA A 189 15.74 6.16 2.52
CA ALA A 189 16.00 5.02 1.62
C ALA A 189 17.42 4.49 1.84
N GLY A 190 17.54 3.18 2.00
CA GLY A 190 18.84 2.53 2.25
C GLY A 190 19.37 2.67 3.68
N GLY A 191 18.67 3.38 4.56
CA GLY A 191 19.03 3.49 5.98
C GLY A 191 17.96 2.89 6.90
N ARG A 192 16.75 3.47 6.88
CA ARG A 192 15.63 3.00 7.73
C ARG A 192 14.64 2.09 7.03
N PHE A 193 14.68 2.04 5.70
CA PHE A 193 13.89 1.11 4.90
C PHE A 193 14.70 0.69 3.69
N VAL A 194 14.44 -0.53 3.23
CA VAL A 194 15.02 -1.14 2.04
C VAL A 194 13.99 -2.01 1.34
N GLU A 195 14.24 -2.26 0.07
CA GLU A 195 13.42 -3.09 -0.81
C GLU A 195 14.22 -4.34 -1.17
N ILE A 196 13.64 -5.52 -0.97
CA ILE A 196 14.22 -6.79 -1.41
C ILE A 196 13.47 -7.25 -2.65
N PHE A 197 14.18 -7.33 -3.77
CA PHE A 197 13.62 -7.70 -5.05
C PHE A 197 13.50 -9.23 -5.20
N PRO A 198 12.68 -9.73 -6.16
CA PRO A 198 12.47 -11.16 -6.34
C PRO A 198 13.73 -11.98 -6.65
N ASP A 199 14.75 -11.33 -7.21
CA ASP A 199 16.06 -11.88 -7.51
C ASP A 199 17.03 -11.85 -6.30
N GLY A 200 16.59 -11.34 -5.15
CA GLY A 200 17.38 -11.21 -3.94
C GLY A 200 18.21 -9.93 -3.85
N ILE A 201 18.15 -9.04 -4.86
CA ILE A 201 18.85 -7.75 -4.80
C ILE A 201 18.19 -6.86 -3.75
N VAL A 202 19.01 -6.24 -2.91
CA VAL A 202 18.58 -5.26 -1.90
C VAL A 202 18.85 -3.85 -2.42
N ARG A 203 17.80 -3.02 -2.44
CA ARG A 203 17.84 -1.63 -2.90
C ARG A 203 17.34 -0.67 -1.83
N GLY A 204 17.84 0.56 -1.85
CA GLY A 204 17.30 1.64 -1.03
C GLY A 204 15.94 2.15 -1.50
N CYS A 205 15.65 2.06 -2.80
CA CYS A 205 14.41 2.56 -3.41
C CYS A 205 13.94 1.68 -4.57
N GLU A 206 12.63 1.56 -4.71
CA GLU A 206 11.95 0.80 -5.75
C GLU A 206 11.89 1.49 -7.11
N VAL A 207 12.08 2.82 -7.17
CA VAL A 207 11.96 3.62 -8.39
C VAL A 207 13.06 3.28 -9.38
N GLU A 208 12.69 2.84 -10.58
CA GLU A 208 13.59 2.33 -11.63
C GLU A 208 14.73 3.31 -11.97
N LYS A 209 14.42 4.60 -12.11
CA LYS A 209 15.40 5.66 -12.40
C LYS A 209 16.50 5.80 -11.34
N LEU A 210 16.30 5.22 -10.15
CA LEU A 210 17.26 5.23 -9.05
C LEU A 210 17.99 3.89 -8.90
N TRP A 211 17.73 2.89 -9.74
CA TRP A 211 18.34 1.56 -9.61
C TRP A 211 19.86 1.57 -9.75
N ASP A 212 20.43 2.51 -10.49
CA ASP A 212 21.90 2.64 -10.65
C ASP A 212 22.60 3.08 -9.36
N VAL A 213 21.90 3.86 -8.52
CA VAL A 213 22.47 4.46 -7.30
C VAL A 213 21.91 3.86 -6.01
N SER A 214 20.87 3.02 -6.11
CA SER A 214 20.16 2.48 -4.94
C SER A 214 20.54 1.04 -4.62
N LYS A 215 21.39 0.37 -5.39
CA LYS A 215 21.85 -0.99 -5.05
C LYS A 215 22.68 -0.94 -3.77
N ILE A 216 22.31 -1.76 -2.80
CA ILE A 216 23.02 -1.90 -1.51
C ILE A 216 23.79 -3.23 -1.50
N GLY A 217 23.11 -4.33 -1.83
CA GLY A 217 23.73 -5.65 -1.88
C GLY A 217 22.76 -6.73 -2.32
N SER A 218 22.95 -7.96 -1.84
CA SER A 218 22.14 -9.12 -2.20
C SER A 218 22.00 -10.05 -1.00
N VAL A 219 20.78 -10.55 -0.74
CA VAL A 219 20.56 -11.58 0.29
C VAL A 219 20.97 -12.98 -0.18
N ASN A 220 21.34 -13.15 -1.44
CA ASN A 220 21.85 -14.42 -1.96
C ASN A 220 23.36 -14.60 -1.68
N GLU A 221 24.05 -13.54 -1.28
CA GLU A 221 25.49 -13.56 -1.02
C GLU A 221 25.76 -13.85 0.46
N ASN A 222 26.65 -14.80 0.74
CA ASN A 222 27.32 -15.01 2.03
C ASN A 222 26.44 -15.30 3.27
N ASN A 223 25.19 -15.78 3.10
CA ASN A 223 24.31 -16.14 4.21
C ASN A 223 24.15 -15.00 5.24
N LEU A 224 24.10 -13.77 4.73
CA LEU A 224 24.06 -12.53 5.52
C LEU A 224 22.63 -12.22 5.98
N ASP A 225 22.50 -11.64 7.17
CA ASP A 225 21.24 -11.02 7.57
C ASP A 225 21.03 -9.71 6.78
N ILE A 226 19.77 -9.31 6.61
CA ILE A 226 19.45 -8.03 5.93
C ILE A 226 20.14 -6.84 6.57
N VAL A 227 20.38 -6.89 7.88
CA VAL A 227 21.08 -5.84 8.63
C VAL A 227 22.55 -5.75 8.22
N ASP A 228 23.18 -6.86 7.86
CA ASP A 228 24.57 -6.86 7.38
C ASP A 228 24.65 -6.27 5.97
N VAL A 229 23.68 -6.63 5.10
CA VAL A 229 23.58 -6.05 3.76
C VAL A 229 23.37 -4.54 3.82
N VAL A 230 22.60 -4.02 4.77
CA VAL A 230 22.39 -2.57 4.90
C VAL A 230 23.60 -1.82 5.47
N LYS A 231 24.52 -2.51 6.15
CA LYS A 231 25.72 -1.92 6.76
C LYS A 231 26.96 -1.95 5.87
N SER A 232 26.98 -2.75 4.80
CA SER A 232 28.09 -2.85 3.85
C SER A 232 28.19 -1.60 2.97
#